data_AF-A0A5P1ETJ2-F1
#
_entry.id   AF-A0A5P1ETJ2-F1
#
_cell.length_a   1.000
_cell.length_b   1.000
_cell.length_c   1.000
_cell.angle_alpha   90.00
_cell.angle_beta   90.00
_cell.angle_gamma   90.00
#
_symmetry.space_group_name_H-M   'P 1'
#
loop_
_entity.id
_entity.type
_entity.pdbx_description
1 polymer ?
#
loop_
_entity_poly.entity_id
_entity_poly.type
_entity_poly.pdbx_seq_one_letter_code
_entity_poly.pdbx_strand_id
1 'polypeptide(L)' 'MLGSKSQTIIGRPILPEAIVHAVVEEHALDAKVIIFKKKRRKNYRRTKGHRQELTKLRITDIQGVEKSEDVAIAA' A
#
# COMPACT_ATOMS: atom_id res chain seq x y z
N MET A 1 -4.69 -7.54 -10.03
CA MET A 1 -4.39 -8.99 -10.18
C MET A 1 -4.71 -9.64 -8.85
N LEU A 2 -5.38 -10.80 -8.86
CA LEU A 2 -5.58 -11.65 -7.69
C LEU A 2 -4.92 -13.00 -7.95
N GLY A 3 -4.24 -13.54 -6.95
CA GLY A 3 -3.54 -14.82 -7.05
C GLY A 3 -3.95 -15.75 -5.92
N SER A 4 -4.32 -16.98 -6.28
CA SER A 4 -4.51 -18.11 -5.37
C SER A 4 -3.52 -19.22 -5.71
N LYS A 5 -3.51 -20.31 -4.93
CA LYS A 5 -2.62 -21.46 -5.19
C LYS A 5 -2.89 -22.12 -6.55
N SER A 6 -4.14 -22.09 -7.02
CA SER A 6 -4.59 -22.80 -8.22
C SER A 6 -4.94 -21.86 -9.38
N GLN A 7 -5.26 -20.60 -9.10
CA GLN A 7 -5.79 -19.67 -10.11
C GLN A 7 -5.16 -18.29 -9.98
N THR A 8 -4.95 -17.63 -11.12
CA THR A 8 -4.49 -16.25 -11.20
C THR A 8 -5.44 -15.45 -12.08
N ILE A 9 -6.02 -14.40 -11.51
CA ILE A 9 -6.96 -13.51 -12.19
C ILE A 9 -6.25 -12.19 -12.49
N ILE A 10 -6.12 -11.87 -13.78
CA ILE A 10 -5.42 -10.66 -14.25
C ILE A 10 -6.47 -9.65 -14.73
N GLY A 11 -6.46 -8.46 -14.12
CA GLY A 11 -7.32 -7.34 -14.53
C GLY A 11 -6.69 -6.51 -15.65
N ARG A 12 -7.53 -5.77 -16.39
CA ARG A 12 -7.10 -4.82 -17.44
C ARG A 12 -7.97 -3.56 -17.36
N PRO A 13 -7.55 -2.46 -16.73
CA PRO A 13 -6.48 -2.27 -15.74
C PRO A 13 -6.90 -2.59 -14.28
N ILE A 14 -8.21 -2.62 -14.00
CA ILE A 14 -8.78 -2.96 -12.69
C ILE A 14 -9.51 -4.30 -12.75
N LEU A 15 -9.85 -4.87 -11.59
CA LEU A 15 -10.69 -6.06 -11.46
C LEU A 15 -11.97 -5.62 -10.73
N PRO A 16 -13.13 -5.54 -11.40
CA PRO A 16 -14.31 -4.85 -10.87
C PRO A 16 -14.92 -5.51 -9.62
N GLU A 17 -14.90 -6.84 -9.54
CA GLU A 17 -15.52 -7.60 -8.44
C GLU A 17 -14.57 -7.91 -7.28
N ALA A 18 -13.40 -7.25 -7.23
CA ALA A 18 -12.41 -7.47 -6.19
C ALA A 18 -12.49 -6.38 -5.10
N ILE A 19 -12.60 -6.80 -3.84
CA ILE A 19 -12.70 -5.88 -2.70
C ILE A 19 -11.60 -6.23 -1.68
N VAL A 20 -10.89 -5.21 -1.20
CA VAL A 20 -9.90 -5.33 -0.13
C VAL A 20 -10.39 -4.55 1.08
N HIS A 21 -10.65 -5.27 2.18
CA HIS A 21 -11.00 -4.65 3.45
C HIS A 21 -9.72 -4.38 4.26
N ALA A 22 -9.63 -3.17 4.81
CA ALA A 22 -8.51 -2.75 5.63
C ALA A 22 -8.99 -1.89 6.81
N VAL A 23 -8.21 -1.92 7.89
CA VAL A 23 -8.43 -1.10 9.09
C VAL A 23 -7.28 -0.13 9.23
N VAL A 24 -7.61 1.11 9.63
CA VAL A 24 -6.61 2.12 9.99
C VAL A 24 -6.11 1.82 11.39
N GLU A 25 -4.81 1.54 11.53
CA GLU A 25 -4.21 1.34 12.85
C GLU A 25 -3.81 2.67 13.48
N GLU A 26 -3.08 3.50 12.73
CA GLU A 26 -2.56 4.77 13.22
C GLU A 26 -2.31 5.76 12.10
N HIS A 27 -2.30 7.04 12.48
CA HIS A 27 -1.78 8.14 11.66
C HIS A 27 -0.45 8.58 12.29
N ALA A 28 0.64 8.42 11.53
CA ALA A 28 1.99 8.62 12.02
C ALA A 28 2.75 9.62 11.14
N LEU A 29 3.74 10.28 11.73
CA LEU A 29 4.71 11.09 10.98
C LEU A 29 5.93 10.24 10.66
N ASP A 30 6.33 10.24 9.40
CA ASP A 30 7.54 9.57 8.95
C ASP A 30 8.81 10.18 9.57
N ALA A 31 9.91 9.44 9.45
CA ALA A 31 11.24 9.91 9.80
C ALA A 31 11.54 11.26 9.12
N LYS A 32 12.21 12.15 9.86
CA LYS A 32 12.53 13.48 9.35
C LYS A 32 13.57 13.38 8.25
N VAL A 33 13.18 13.71 7.02
CA VAL A 33 14.10 13.87 5.90
C VAL A 33 14.71 15.27 5.96
N ILE A 34 16.03 15.36 5.95
CA ILE A 34 16.75 16.64 5.97
C ILE A 34 17.14 17.00 4.54
N ILE A 35 16.51 18.05 4.00
CA ILE A 35 16.83 18.62 2.70
C ILE A 35 17.87 19.71 2.90
N PHE A 36 19.12 19.40 2.55
CA PHE A 36 20.23 20.33 2.57
C PHE A 36 20.55 20.85 1.16
N LYS A 37 20.46 22.16 0.96
CA LYS A 37 20.83 22.83 -0.29
C LYS A 37 22.06 23.70 -0.05
N LYS A 38 23.12 23.50 -0.85
CA LYS A 38 24.35 24.30 -0.81
C LYS A 38 24.79 24.67 -2.22
N LYS A 39 25.21 25.92 -2.44
CA LYS A 39 25.88 26.34 -3.67
C LYS A 39 27.32 26.75 -3.36
N ARG A 40 28.28 26.18 -4.09
CA ARG A 40 29.73 26.43 -3.88
C ARG A 40 30.05 27.91 -4.14
N ARG A 41 30.87 28.52 -3.26
CA ARG A 41 31.36 29.92 -3.36
C ARG A 41 30.27 31.02 -3.39
N LYS A 42 29.02 30.70 -3.02
CA LYS A 42 27.92 31.67 -2.99
C LYS A 42 27.38 31.97 -1.59
N ASN A 43 28.05 31.50 -0.53
CA ASN A 43 27.58 31.54 0.87
C ASN A 43 26.15 31.03 1.08
N TYR A 44 25.58 30.36 0.08
CA TYR A 44 24.23 29.85 0.09
C TYR A 44 24.22 28.45 0.70
N ARG A 45 23.60 28.35 1.86
CA ARG A 45 23.28 27.09 2.55
C ARG A 45 21.88 27.20 3.15
N ARG A 46 21.04 26.19 2.93
CA ARG A 46 19.70 26.08 3.52
C ARG A 46 19.48 24.64 3.96
N THR A 47 19.04 24.47 5.20
CA THR A 47 18.68 23.17 5.77
C THR A 47 17.20 23.24 6.13
N LYS A 48 16.37 22.39 5.53
CA LYS A 48 14.95 22.28 5.85
C LYS A 48 14.62 20.82 6.17
N GLY A 49 13.88 20.58 7.25
CA GLY A 49 13.32 19.26 7.52
C GLY A 49 11.97 19.09 6.82
N HIS A 50 11.69 17.87 6.36
CA HIS A 50 10.37 17.42 5.95
C HIS A 50 9.99 16.19 6.76
N ARG A 51 8.77 16.13 7.26
CA ARG A 51 8.15 14.91 7.81
C ARG A 51 6.87 14.68 7.05
N GLN A 52 6.74 13.48 6.50
CA GLN A 52 5.56 13.11 5.73
C GLN A 52 4.50 12.53 6.68
N GLU A 53 3.25 12.97 6.54
CA GLU A 53 2.11 12.31 7.19
C GLU A 53 1.80 11.01 6.45
N LEU A 54 1.74 9.92 7.21
CA LEU A 54 1.46 8.57 6.73
C LEU A 54 0.32 7.96 7.54
N THR A 55 -0.45 7.11 6.88
CA THR A 55 -1.49 6.31 7.52
C THR A 55 -1.11 4.85 7.42
N LYS A 56 -1.02 4.18 8.57
CA LYS A 56 -0.72 2.76 8.63
C LYS A 56 -2.02 1.97 8.53
N LEU A 57 -2.12 1.15 7.48
CA LEU A 57 -3.27 0.30 7.22
C LEU A 57 -2.89 -1.16 7.44
N ARG A 58 -3.75 -1.89 8.13
CA ARG A 58 -3.68 -3.35 8.22
C ARG A 58 -4.79 -3.96 7.35
N ILE A 59 -4.40 -4.85 6.45
CA ILE A 59 -5.34 -5.57 5.59
C ILE A 59 -6.02 -6.67 6.40
N THR A 60 -7.34 -6.76 6.32
CA THR A 60 -8.14 -7.74 7.07
C THR A 60 -8.66 -8.86 6.18
N ASP A 61 -9.14 -8.54 4.99
CA ASP A 61 -9.77 -9.51 4.10
C ASP A 61 -9.61 -9.09 2.63
N ILE A 62 -9.59 -10.10 1.76
CA ILE A 62 -9.51 -9.93 0.30
C ILE A 62 -10.60 -10.80 -0.31
N GLN A 63 -11.56 -10.17 -0.99
CA GLN A 63 -12.69 -10.80 -1.66
C GLN A 63 -12.50 -10.74 -3.18
N GLY A 64 -13.03 -11.75 -3.89
CA GLY A 64 -12.89 -11.91 -5.33
C GLY A 64 -12.06 -13.14 -5.76
N VAL A 65 -11.75 -14.04 -4.82
CA VAL A 65 -11.21 -15.38 -5.09
C VAL A 65 -12.17 -16.38 -4.46
N GLU A 66 -12.69 -17.34 -5.23
CA GLU A 66 -13.46 -18.44 -4.64
C GLU A 66 -12.55 -19.23 -3.70
N LYS A 67 -12.93 -19.29 -2.42
CA LYS A 67 -12.19 -20.07 -1.43
C LYS A 67 -12.41 -21.54 -1.75
N SER A 68 -11.35 -22.33 -1.68
CA SER A 68 -11.36 -23.76 -2.00
C SER A 68 -12.32 -24.61 -1.16
N GLU A 69 -12.98 -24.03 -0.16
CA GLU A 69 -13.92 -24.71 0.73
C GLU A 69 -15.30 -24.92 0.08
N ASP A 70 -15.72 -24.08 -0.87
CA ASP A 70 -17.03 -24.20 -1.54
C ASP A 70 -17.08 -25.35 -2.59
N VAL A 71 -15.90 -25.84 -3.03
CA VAL A 71 -15.81 -26.96 -3.98
C VAL A 71 -16.10 -28.32 -3.32
N ALA A 72 -15.95 -28.44 -2.00
CA ALA A 72 -16.12 -29.69 -1.26
C ALA A 72 -17.58 -29.99 -0.86
N ILE A 73 -18.49 -29.01 -0.94
CA ILE A 73 -19.91 -29.16 -0.57
C ILE A 73 -20.79 -29.49 -1.80
N ALA A 74 -20.26 -29.32 -3.01
CA ALA A 74 -20.96 -29.57 -4.28
C ALA A 74 -20.64 -30.92 -4.95
N ALA A 75 -19.98 -31.85 -4.23
CA ALA A 75 -19.67 -33.22 -4.68
C ALA A 75 -20.29 -34.25 -3.71
#